data_AF-A0A8K0M9Z2-F1
#
_entry.id   AF-A0A8K0M9Z2-F1
#
_cell.length_a   1.000
_cell.length_b   1.000
_cell.length_c   1.000
_cell.angle_alpha   90.00
_cell.angle_beta   90.00
_cell.angle_gamma   90.00
#
_symmetry.space_group_name_H-M   'P 1'
#
loop_
_entity.id
_entity.type
_entity.pdbx_description
1 polymer ?
#
loop_
_entity_poly.entity_id
_entity_poly.type
_entity_poly.pdbx_seq_one_letter_code
_entity_poly.pdbx_strand_id
1 'polypeptide(L)'
;MSIIIGALGSIIGYLGAEAATESFFERLLWPERFYNDTHPYALFVLSICLPMAGPLHGAALESLDTFRKNGLYLGMRRGNMLGTTFFHDTETKYYQMKGPNTNEKGDAKESRNGFWVQVLREVKCRNRAARLAPQDLTDPTTDEIPPYRSMQLVHHLNLHYATDEDHAGENAIQITEASVTWRTVLGTILSELPSIAIAITAAVAKPFKTYWLTCYLLVPLVLKLIALFVRVRRDSILNDKENTEGRPESEDELYEIEDPTHGFAIVQGPPSVVLQFFRHYGHPTRDSGAAGRRDRARELLSMVLIYLFVLYFPAGLISSLWMPSNVQLLWLSFQVYSILAMHVVRIVGWDNCGRTEARVARHLEQRRRVWLRRPDGLGIVAWLETIDVPNVDSAKREVDAIVRDHFRNRQAP
;
A
#
# COMPACT_ATOMS: atom_id res chain seq x y z
N MET A 1 34.35 26.34 -7.73
CA MET A 1 32.97 25.84 -7.96
C MET A 1 32.84 24.34 -7.77
N SER A 2 33.63 23.50 -8.46
CA SER A 2 33.51 22.02 -8.38
C SER A 2 33.55 21.44 -6.96
N ILE A 3 34.45 21.93 -6.07
CA ILE A 3 34.55 21.47 -4.68
C ILE A 3 33.27 21.78 -3.86
N ILE A 4 32.69 22.97 -4.05
CA ILE A 4 31.46 23.39 -3.36
C ILE A 4 30.28 22.54 -3.83
N ILE A 5 30.21 22.24 -5.13
CA ILE A 5 29.19 21.39 -5.74
C ILE A 5 29.31 19.94 -5.23
N GLY A 6 30.52 19.40 -5.13
CA GLY A 6 30.75 18.07 -4.56
C GLY A 6 30.38 17.98 -3.07
N ALA A 7 30.70 19.03 -2.29
CA ALA A 7 30.32 19.11 -0.88
C ALA A 7 28.79 19.19 -0.70
N LEU A 8 28.12 20.06 -1.48
CA LEU A 8 26.66 20.15 -1.50
C LEU A 8 26.02 18.84 -1.94
N GLY A 9 26.55 18.19 -2.98
CA GLY A 9 26.10 16.88 -3.45
C GLY A 9 26.20 15.80 -2.37
N SER A 10 27.25 15.83 -1.56
CA SER A 10 27.42 14.88 -0.44
C SER A 10 26.40 15.12 0.68
N ILE A 11 26.15 16.39 1.04
CA ILE A 11 25.11 16.78 2.02
C ILE A 11 23.72 16.37 1.54
N ILE A 12 23.43 16.62 0.26
CA ILE A 12 22.21 16.18 -0.44
C ILE A 12 22.08 14.66 -0.34
N GLY A 13 23.16 13.91 -0.61
CA GLY A 13 23.18 12.46 -0.45
C GLY A 13 22.75 12.02 0.95
N TYR A 14 23.37 12.59 1.98
CA TYR A 14 23.06 12.29 3.37
C TYR A 14 21.60 12.60 3.75
N LEU A 15 21.14 13.84 3.48
CA LEU A 15 19.78 14.26 3.78
C LEU A 15 18.73 13.44 3.02
N GLY A 16 19.06 13.07 1.78
CA GLY A 16 18.23 12.21 0.96
C GLY A 16 18.11 10.79 1.48
N ALA A 17 19.23 10.20 1.90
CA ALA A 17 19.26 8.87 2.49
C ALA A 17 18.38 8.79 3.75
N GLU A 18 18.41 9.83 4.58
CA GLU A 18 17.57 9.95 5.77
C GLU A 18 16.10 10.17 5.42
N ALA A 19 15.80 10.93 4.36
CA ALA A 19 14.42 11.26 3.98
C ALA A 19 13.69 10.13 3.25
N ALA A 20 14.42 9.32 2.49
CA ALA A 20 13.88 8.23 1.70
C ALA A 20 13.22 7.16 2.59
N THR A 21 12.05 6.69 2.17
CA THR A 21 11.28 5.65 2.87
C THR A 21 11.33 4.34 2.08
N GLU A 22 11.17 3.20 2.76
CA GLU A 22 11.12 1.88 2.11
C GLU A 22 9.95 1.73 1.11
N SER A 23 8.91 2.56 1.24
CA SER A 23 7.72 2.58 0.37
C SER A 23 8.07 2.78 -1.11
N PHE A 24 9.18 3.47 -1.42
CA PHE A 24 9.68 3.62 -2.79
C PHE A 24 10.07 2.27 -3.42
N PHE A 25 10.61 1.35 -2.62
CA PHE A 25 10.99 0.02 -3.10
C PHE A 25 9.81 -0.95 -3.09
N GLU A 26 8.84 -0.80 -2.18
CA GLU A 26 7.57 -1.54 -2.28
C GLU A 26 6.86 -1.24 -3.61
N ARG A 27 6.84 0.03 -4.04
CA ARG A 27 6.30 0.46 -5.34
C ARG A 27 7.01 -0.21 -6.50
N LEU A 28 8.33 -0.34 -6.42
CA LEU A 28 9.15 -1.00 -7.42
C LEU A 28 8.86 -2.51 -7.48
N LEU A 29 8.66 -3.15 -6.32
CA LEU A 29 8.47 -4.60 -6.19
C LEU A 29 7.01 -5.04 -6.42
N TRP A 30 6.04 -4.16 -6.22
CA TRP A 30 4.62 -4.41 -6.42
C TRP A 30 3.91 -3.29 -7.21
N PRO A 31 4.29 -3.10 -8.48
CA PRO A 31 3.80 -1.99 -9.27
C PRO A 31 2.28 -2.00 -9.48
N GLU A 32 1.65 -3.18 -9.59
CA GLU A 32 0.18 -3.28 -9.73
C GLU A 32 -0.57 -2.71 -8.54
N ARG A 33 0.00 -2.79 -7.33
CA ARG A 33 -0.63 -2.26 -6.12
C ARG A 33 -0.56 -0.74 -6.08
N PHE A 34 0.52 -0.12 -6.58
CA PHE A 34 0.79 1.31 -6.40
C PHE A 34 0.55 2.21 -7.63
N TYR A 35 0.56 1.66 -8.85
CA TYR A 35 0.45 2.46 -10.08
C TYR A 35 -0.88 2.24 -10.83
N ASN A 36 -1.85 1.55 -10.23
CA ASN A 36 -3.12 1.20 -10.88
C ASN A 36 -4.28 2.18 -10.56
N ASP A 37 -3.97 3.31 -9.92
CA ASP A 37 -4.92 4.37 -9.60
C ASP A 37 -4.85 5.52 -10.62
N THR A 38 -5.98 5.88 -11.21
CA THR A 38 -6.11 6.95 -12.20
C THR A 38 -6.78 8.21 -11.64
N HIS A 39 -6.97 8.28 -10.32
CA HIS A 39 -7.56 9.47 -9.71
C HIS A 39 -6.64 10.69 -9.90
N PRO A 40 -7.15 11.86 -10.34
CA PRO A 40 -6.33 13.02 -10.70
C PRO A 40 -5.36 13.47 -9.60
N TYR A 41 -5.82 13.49 -8.34
CA TYR A 41 -4.97 13.82 -7.20
C TYR A 41 -3.82 12.83 -7.01
N ALA A 42 -4.09 11.52 -7.17
CA ALA A 42 -3.07 10.50 -7.04
C ALA A 42 -2.05 10.62 -8.17
N LEU A 43 -2.49 10.81 -9.41
CA LEU A 43 -1.61 11.03 -10.57
C LEU A 43 -0.75 12.29 -10.40
N PHE A 44 -1.32 13.38 -9.87
CA PHE A 44 -0.59 14.61 -9.61
C PHE A 44 0.54 14.40 -8.59
N VAL A 45 0.22 13.86 -7.41
CA VAL A 45 1.22 13.57 -6.36
C VAL A 45 2.26 12.58 -6.87
N LEU A 46 1.83 11.52 -7.56
CA LEU A 46 2.72 10.55 -8.19
C LEU A 46 3.71 11.22 -9.15
N SER A 47 3.21 12.14 -10.00
CA SER A 47 4.00 12.78 -11.04
C SER A 47 4.98 13.83 -10.56
N ILE A 48 4.79 14.39 -9.37
CA ILE A 48 5.64 15.48 -8.87
C ILE A 48 6.48 14.97 -7.71
N CYS A 49 5.88 14.20 -6.79
CA CYS A 49 6.48 13.95 -5.49
C CYS A 49 7.17 12.59 -5.36
N LEU A 50 6.96 11.67 -6.31
CA LEU A 50 7.45 10.29 -6.21
C LEU A 50 8.46 9.83 -7.30
N PRO A 51 9.40 10.67 -7.77
CA PRO A 51 10.49 10.21 -8.64
C PRO A 51 11.51 9.38 -7.86
N MET A 52 12.04 8.32 -8.48
CA MET A 52 13.12 7.49 -7.92
C MET A 52 14.51 7.94 -8.40
N ALA A 53 14.61 9.07 -9.10
CA ALA A 53 15.86 9.64 -9.60
C ALA A 53 16.63 10.49 -8.57
N GLY A 54 16.23 10.43 -7.30
CA GLY A 54 16.89 11.09 -6.17
C GLY A 54 17.83 10.15 -5.37
N PRO A 55 18.41 10.66 -4.28
CA PRO A 55 19.23 9.90 -3.34
C PRO A 55 18.39 8.90 -2.51
N LEU A 56 18.19 7.69 -3.03
CA LEU A 56 17.43 6.62 -2.35
C LEU A 56 18.29 5.56 -1.65
N HIS A 57 19.61 5.74 -1.64
CA HIS A 57 20.55 4.70 -1.20
C HIS A 57 20.37 4.27 0.26
N GLY A 58 19.91 5.16 1.15
CA GLY A 58 19.57 4.82 2.54
C GLY A 58 18.48 3.75 2.62
N ALA A 59 17.28 4.07 2.15
CA ALA A 59 16.15 3.12 2.09
C ALA A 59 16.46 1.84 1.28
N ALA A 60 17.32 1.95 0.25
CA ALA A 60 17.72 0.80 -0.56
C ALA A 60 18.60 -0.17 0.26
N LEU A 61 19.56 0.36 1.01
CA LEU A 61 20.42 -0.43 1.90
C LEU A 61 19.60 -1.06 3.03
N GLU A 62 18.66 -0.31 3.61
CA GLU A 62 17.74 -0.82 4.64
C GLU A 62 16.93 -2.02 4.11
N SER A 63 16.36 -1.89 2.91
CA SER A 63 15.65 -2.98 2.23
C SER A 63 16.54 -4.23 2.05
N LEU A 64 17.78 -4.05 1.58
CA LEU A 64 18.73 -5.14 1.36
C LEU A 64 19.21 -5.79 2.67
N ASP A 65 19.33 -5.00 3.73
CA ASP A 65 19.66 -5.48 5.07
C ASP A 65 18.53 -6.30 5.67
N THR A 66 17.29 -5.87 5.48
CA THR A 66 16.09 -6.62 5.87
C THR A 66 16.00 -7.95 5.10
N PHE A 67 16.35 -7.98 3.82
CA PHE A 67 16.48 -9.24 3.07
C PHE A 67 17.54 -10.17 3.65
N ARG A 68 18.68 -9.63 4.10
CA ARG A 68 19.75 -10.41 4.72
C ARG A 68 19.32 -10.98 6.05
N LYS A 69 18.75 -10.15 6.94
CA LYS A 69 18.26 -10.55 8.27
C LYS A 69 17.20 -11.64 8.16
N ASN A 70 16.33 -11.54 7.14
CA ASN A 70 15.27 -12.53 6.94
C ASN A 70 15.75 -13.75 6.13
N GLY A 71 17.05 -13.88 5.84
CA GLY A 71 17.63 -15.07 5.22
C GLY A 71 17.32 -15.24 3.73
N LEU A 72 16.90 -14.18 3.03
CA LEU A 72 16.52 -14.26 1.62
C LEU A 72 17.68 -14.58 0.67
N TYR A 73 18.93 -14.39 1.09
CA TYR A 73 20.13 -14.76 0.33
C TYR A 73 20.52 -16.24 0.48
N LEU A 74 19.90 -16.99 1.40
CA LEU A 74 20.37 -18.33 1.79
C LEU A 74 19.98 -19.47 0.81
N GLY A 75 19.16 -19.21 -0.21
CA GLY A 75 18.83 -20.21 -1.24
C GLY A 75 17.44 -20.03 -1.86
N MET A 76 17.02 -20.98 -2.70
CA MET A 76 15.83 -20.86 -3.56
C MET A 76 14.49 -20.74 -2.81
N ARG A 77 14.37 -21.33 -1.62
CA ARG A 77 13.14 -21.34 -0.81
C ARG A 77 13.42 -21.06 0.66
N ARG A 78 14.51 -20.35 0.94
CA ARG A 78 14.93 -20.02 2.30
C ARG A 78 14.65 -18.56 2.61
N GLY A 79 14.45 -18.30 3.88
CA GLY A 79 14.16 -16.99 4.42
C GLY A 79 12.69 -16.60 4.38
N ASN A 80 12.31 -15.66 5.25
CA ASN A 80 10.94 -15.18 5.40
C ASN A 80 10.73 -13.90 4.57
N MET A 81 9.64 -13.81 3.82
CA MET A 81 9.30 -12.60 3.05
C MET A 81 8.47 -11.60 3.86
N LEU A 82 7.75 -12.07 4.89
CA LEU A 82 7.02 -11.20 5.80
C LEU A 82 8.01 -10.29 6.57
N GLY A 83 7.64 -9.03 6.72
CA GLY A 83 8.49 -8.01 7.34
C GLY A 83 9.65 -7.56 6.44
N THR A 84 9.55 -7.78 5.12
CA THR A 84 10.50 -7.25 4.13
C THR A 84 9.77 -6.35 3.13
N THR A 85 10.49 -5.60 2.30
CA THR A 85 9.86 -4.82 1.22
C THR A 85 9.17 -5.67 0.16
N PHE A 86 9.38 -7.00 0.12
CA PHE A 86 8.54 -7.91 -0.66
C PHE A 86 7.16 -8.11 -0.03
N PHE A 87 7.04 -8.07 1.29
CA PHE A 87 5.77 -8.27 1.97
C PHE A 87 5.84 -7.62 3.35
N HIS A 88 5.42 -6.35 3.40
CA HIS A 88 5.47 -5.55 4.61
C HIS A 88 4.54 -6.12 5.67
N ASP A 89 5.02 -6.19 6.91
CA ASP A 89 4.20 -6.60 8.04
C ASP A 89 3.48 -5.38 8.61
N THR A 90 2.17 -5.48 8.78
CA THR A 90 1.39 -4.39 9.39
C THR A 90 1.45 -4.38 10.91
N GLU A 91 2.03 -5.43 11.50
CA GLU A 91 2.13 -5.67 12.95
C GLU A 91 0.79 -5.66 13.68
N THR A 92 -0.31 -5.81 12.93
CA THR A 92 -1.67 -5.82 13.47
C THR A 92 -2.12 -7.22 13.83
N LYS A 93 -2.96 -7.30 14.87
CA LYS A 93 -3.56 -8.56 15.31
C LYS A 93 -5.05 -8.52 15.05
N TYR A 94 -5.61 -9.70 14.78
CA TYR A 94 -7.05 -9.91 14.69
C TYR A 94 -7.51 -10.93 15.72
N TYR A 95 -8.76 -10.78 16.14
CA TYR A 95 -9.46 -11.63 17.08
C TYR A 95 -10.74 -12.13 16.45
N GLN A 96 -10.97 -13.44 16.50
CA GLN A 96 -12.25 -14.02 16.08
C GLN A 96 -13.25 -13.88 17.23
N MET A 97 -14.43 -13.34 16.96
CA MET A 97 -15.50 -13.29 17.96
C MET A 97 -16.16 -14.66 18.09
N LYS A 98 -16.24 -15.18 19.32
CA LYS A 98 -16.84 -16.49 19.60
C LYS A 98 -18.23 -16.40 20.24
N GLY A 99 -18.63 -15.23 20.73
CA GLY A 99 -19.92 -15.05 21.35
C GLY A 99 -20.36 -13.59 21.41
N PRO A 100 -21.54 -13.33 22.01
CA PRO A 100 -22.23 -12.04 21.95
C PRO A 100 -21.53 -10.94 22.78
N ASN A 101 -20.59 -11.31 23.64
CA ASN A 101 -19.81 -10.37 24.44
C ASN A 101 -18.43 -10.17 23.80
N THR A 102 -17.95 -8.94 23.73
CA THR A 102 -16.59 -8.63 23.26
C THR A 102 -15.49 -9.23 24.12
N ASN A 103 -15.77 -9.71 25.33
CA ASN A 103 -14.80 -10.44 26.15
C ASN A 103 -14.59 -11.89 25.69
N GLU A 104 -15.49 -12.42 24.86
CA GLU A 104 -15.42 -13.79 24.32
C GLU A 104 -14.65 -13.81 22.99
N LYS A 105 -13.42 -13.29 23.03
CA LYS A 105 -12.51 -13.28 21.87
C LYS A 105 -11.74 -14.60 21.80
N GLY A 106 -11.51 -15.08 20.57
CA GLY A 106 -10.51 -16.09 20.29
C GLY A 106 -9.09 -15.58 20.50
N ASP A 107 -8.12 -16.47 20.34
CA ASP A 107 -6.70 -16.11 20.49
C ASP A 107 -6.29 -15.04 19.48
N ALA A 108 -5.44 -14.11 19.93
CA ALA A 108 -4.85 -13.09 19.08
C ALA A 108 -4.02 -13.75 17.97
N LYS A 109 -4.30 -13.41 16.71
CA LYS A 109 -3.58 -13.91 15.54
C LYS A 109 -3.04 -12.76 14.71
N GLU A 110 -1.88 -12.94 14.10
CA GLU A 110 -1.25 -11.92 13.26
C GLU A 110 -1.98 -11.73 11.92
N SER A 111 -2.21 -10.48 11.53
CA SER A 111 -2.70 -10.08 10.21
C SER A 111 -1.51 -9.77 9.29
N ARG A 112 -1.12 -10.74 8.46
CA ARG A 112 0.14 -10.72 7.71
C ARG A 112 0.13 -9.84 6.46
N ASN A 113 -0.98 -9.75 5.74
CA ASN A 113 -1.07 -8.91 4.54
C ASN A 113 -1.70 -7.54 4.82
N GLY A 114 -2.51 -7.45 5.89
CA GLY A 114 -3.18 -6.23 6.32
C GLY A 114 -3.85 -5.43 5.19
N PHE A 115 -4.35 -6.07 4.12
CA PHE A 115 -4.95 -5.35 3.00
C PHE A 115 -6.13 -4.51 3.48
N TRP A 116 -7.10 -5.15 4.15
CA TRP A 116 -8.25 -4.47 4.72
C TRP A 116 -7.86 -3.54 5.87
N VAL A 117 -6.86 -3.90 6.67
CA VAL A 117 -6.29 -3.01 7.70
C VAL A 117 -5.86 -1.69 7.06
N GLN A 118 -5.08 -1.76 5.99
CA GLN A 118 -4.57 -0.59 5.28
C GLN A 118 -5.69 0.18 4.54
N VAL A 119 -6.70 -0.51 4.00
CA VAL A 119 -7.90 0.15 3.48
C VAL A 119 -8.57 0.97 4.57
N LEU A 120 -8.78 0.40 5.75
CA LEU A 120 -9.46 1.08 6.87
C LEU A 120 -8.64 2.25 7.41
N ARG A 121 -7.30 2.13 7.47
CA ARG A 121 -6.40 3.26 7.81
C ARG A 121 -6.53 4.45 6.86
N GLU A 122 -6.83 4.20 5.59
CA GLU A 122 -6.97 5.23 4.56
C GLU A 122 -8.37 5.85 4.51
N VAL A 123 -9.38 5.25 5.17
CA VAL A 123 -10.75 5.77 5.22
C VAL A 123 -10.79 7.01 6.10
N LYS A 124 -11.06 8.16 5.48
CA LYS A 124 -11.25 9.45 6.14
C LYS A 124 -12.73 9.72 6.26
N CYS A 125 -13.19 10.10 7.46
CA CYS A 125 -14.54 10.65 7.62
C CYS A 125 -14.62 12.07 7.06
N ARG A 126 -14.81 12.16 5.75
CA ARG A 126 -14.96 13.43 5.04
C ARG A 126 -16.42 13.88 4.93
N ASN A 127 -17.37 12.97 5.19
CA ASN A 127 -18.79 13.28 5.18
C ASN A 127 -19.28 13.58 6.59
N ARG A 128 -19.61 14.86 6.86
CA ARG A 128 -20.37 15.35 8.03
C ARG A 128 -21.74 14.68 8.26
N ALA A 129 -22.13 13.74 7.41
CA ALA A 129 -23.31 12.89 7.54
C ALA A 129 -22.97 11.48 8.08
N ALA A 130 -21.76 11.27 8.63
CA ALA A 130 -21.54 10.21 9.60
C ALA A 130 -22.59 10.40 10.70
N ARG A 131 -23.43 9.39 10.91
CA ARG A 131 -24.42 9.44 11.98
C ARG A 131 -23.61 9.58 13.26
N LEU A 132 -23.68 10.74 13.92
CA LEU A 132 -23.39 10.78 15.33
C LEU A 132 -24.28 9.69 15.93
N ALA A 133 -23.68 8.71 16.59
CA ALA A 133 -24.44 7.70 17.31
C ALA A 133 -25.51 8.44 18.14
N PRO A 134 -26.80 8.04 18.06
CA PRO A 134 -27.83 8.67 18.87
C PRO A 134 -27.36 8.64 20.32
N GLN A 135 -27.21 9.81 20.95
CA GLN A 135 -27.01 9.86 22.39
C GLN A 135 -28.20 9.12 23.02
N ASP A 136 -27.91 8.16 23.90
CA ASP A 136 -28.91 7.55 24.75
C ASP A 136 -29.73 8.67 25.42
N LEU A 137 -31.02 8.77 25.09
CA LEU A 137 -31.99 9.78 25.52
C LEU A 137 -32.35 9.65 27.03
N THR A 138 -31.41 9.24 27.88
CA THR A 138 -31.65 8.96 29.30
C THR A 138 -31.04 9.97 30.27
N ASP A 139 -30.39 11.05 29.80
CA ASP A 139 -30.01 12.17 30.68
C ASP A 139 -30.52 13.51 30.10
N PRO A 140 -31.61 14.09 30.66
CA PRO A 140 -32.20 15.35 30.18
C PRO A 140 -31.51 16.59 30.76
N THR A 141 -30.31 16.46 31.31
CA THR A 141 -29.59 17.57 31.92
C THR A 141 -28.12 17.50 31.52
N THR A 142 -27.78 18.06 30.35
CA THR A 142 -26.80 19.14 30.17
C THR A 142 -26.60 19.29 28.66
N ASP A 143 -26.93 20.45 28.09
CA ASP A 143 -26.59 20.88 26.71
C ASP A 143 -25.07 21.08 26.52
N GLU A 144 -24.24 20.33 27.24
CA GLU A 144 -22.79 20.34 27.10
C GLU A 144 -22.43 19.26 26.09
N ILE A 145 -22.20 19.70 24.86
CA ILE A 145 -21.46 18.94 23.87
C ILE A 145 -20.18 18.45 24.57
N PRO A 146 -19.99 17.13 24.79
CA PRO A 146 -18.88 16.66 25.59
C PRO A 146 -17.56 17.11 24.96
N PRO A 147 -16.57 17.56 25.76
CA PRO A 147 -15.30 18.00 25.22
C PRO A 147 -14.61 16.83 24.48
N TYR A 148 -14.60 16.89 23.15
CA TYR A 148 -14.00 15.86 22.31
C TYR A 148 -12.48 15.90 22.45
N ARG A 149 -11.91 14.94 23.19
CA ARG A 149 -10.45 14.79 23.27
C ARG A 149 -9.86 14.12 22.02
N SER A 150 -10.62 13.22 21.41
CA SER A 150 -10.31 12.54 20.15
C SER A 150 -11.55 11.81 19.62
N MET A 151 -12.02 12.12 18.41
CA MET A 151 -13.03 11.31 17.73
C MET A 151 -12.45 9.93 17.40
N GLN A 152 -13.26 8.89 17.58
CA GLN A 152 -12.91 7.51 17.24
C GLN A 152 -13.77 7.06 16.06
N LEU A 153 -13.18 6.28 15.16
CA LEU A 153 -13.87 5.68 14.04
C LEU A 153 -14.21 4.23 14.39
N VAL A 154 -15.46 3.83 14.17
CA VAL A 154 -15.89 2.44 14.22
C VAL A 154 -16.24 2.01 12.81
N HIS A 155 -15.46 1.06 12.27
CA HIS A 155 -15.61 0.52 10.94
C HIS A 155 -16.26 -0.86 11.00
N HIS A 156 -17.35 -1.04 10.27
CA HIS A 156 -17.98 -2.33 10.01
C HIS A 156 -17.86 -2.66 8.53
N LEU A 157 -16.86 -3.49 8.22
CA LEU A 157 -16.55 -3.95 6.87
C LEU A 157 -17.23 -5.29 6.63
N ASN A 158 -18.02 -5.39 5.57
CA ASN A 158 -18.67 -6.64 5.20
C ASN A 158 -18.09 -7.17 3.89
N LEU A 159 -17.80 -8.47 3.86
CA LEU A 159 -17.14 -9.14 2.73
C LEU A 159 -17.92 -10.38 2.29
N HIS A 160 -18.20 -10.48 0.99
CA HIS A 160 -18.81 -11.67 0.40
C HIS A 160 -18.16 -12.08 -0.92
N TYR A 161 -18.29 -13.35 -1.27
CA TYR A 161 -17.90 -13.85 -2.58
C TYR A 161 -18.88 -13.42 -3.67
N ALA A 162 -18.35 -13.02 -4.82
CA ALA A 162 -19.11 -12.88 -6.05
C ALA A 162 -18.39 -13.66 -7.16
N THR A 163 -19.14 -14.52 -7.86
CA THR A 163 -18.62 -15.27 -9.01
C THR A 163 -18.71 -14.47 -10.30
N ASP A 164 -19.72 -13.59 -10.39
CA ASP A 164 -20.05 -12.84 -11.61
C ASP A 164 -20.49 -11.42 -11.30
N GLU A 165 -20.57 -10.57 -12.33
CA GLU A 165 -21.03 -9.18 -12.25
C GLU A 165 -22.44 -9.07 -11.65
N ASP A 166 -23.32 -10.02 -11.96
CA ASP A 166 -24.67 -10.08 -11.43
C ASP A 166 -24.69 -10.32 -9.91
N HIS A 167 -23.77 -11.14 -9.40
CA HIS A 167 -23.60 -11.40 -7.97
C HIS A 167 -22.86 -10.27 -7.24
N ALA A 168 -22.06 -9.47 -7.96
CA ALA A 168 -21.38 -8.32 -7.39
C ALA A 168 -22.35 -7.18 -7.02
N GLY A 169 -23.53 -7.18 -7.65
CA GLY A 169 -24.57 -6.17 -7.49
C GLY A 169 -24.39 -4.99 -8.45
N GLU A 170 -25.52 -4.41 -8.87
CA GLU A 170 -25.53 -3.26 -9.77
C GLU A 170 -24.67 -2.10 -9.20
N ASN A 171 -23.75 -1.60 -10.01
CA ASN A 171 -22.79 -0.51 -9.69
C ASN A 171 -21.58 -0.87 -8.80
N ALA A 172 -21.26 -2.15 -8.61
CA ALA A 172 -20.00 -2.53 -7.96
C ALA A 172 -18.78 -2.08 -8.79
N ILE A 173 -17.84 -1.36 -8.15
CA ILE A 173 -16.64 -0.87 -8.84
C ILE A 173 -15.60 -1.98 -8.93
N GLN A 174 -15.28 -2.41 -10.14
CA GLN A 174 -14.27 -3.43 -10.39
C GLN A 174 -12.84 -2.90 -10.18
N ILE A 175 -12.08 -3.65 -9.37
CA ILE A 175 -10.65 -3.42 -9.12
C ILE A 175 -9.92 -4.76 -9.28
N THR A 176 -8.79 -4.74 -9.99
CA THR A 176 -7.99 -5.94 -10.30
C THR A 176 -6.52 -5.66 -10.02
N GLU A 177 -5.86 -6.54 -9.25
CA GLU A 177 -4.41 -6.52 -8.98
C GLU A 177 -3.64 -7.65 -9.68
N ALA A 178 -4.33 -8.58 -10.35
CA ALA A 178 -3.73 -9.83 -10.83
C ALA A 178 -2.83 -9.67 -12.07
N SER A 179 -2.90 -8.53 -12.76
CA SER A 179 -2.13 -8.29 -13.98
C SER A 179 -1.71 -6.83 -14.12
N VAL A 180 -0.61 -6.61 -14.83
CA VAL A 180 -0.18 -5.26 -15.22
C VAL A 180 -1.17 -4.76 -16.25
N THR A 181 -1.88 -3.71 -15.87
CA THR A 181 -2.79 -3.00 -16.76
C THR A 181 -2.05 -1.85 -17.44
N TRP A 182 -2.65 -1.27 -18.48
CA TRP A 182 -2.13 -0.05 -19.09
C TRP A 182 -2.02 1.10 -18.07
N ARG A 183 -2.86 1.10 -17.01
CA ARG A 183 -2.82 2.09 -15.93
C ARG A 183 -1.52 1.99 -15.16
N THR A 184 -1.09 0.77 -14.83
CA THR A 184 0.21 0.52 -14.17
C THR A 184 1.38 1.06 -14.98
N VAL A 185 1.36 0.87 -16.30
CA VAL A 185 2.39 1.42 -17.20
C VAL A 185 2.36 2.95 -17.21
N LEU A 186 1.17 3.55 -17.34
CA LEU A 186 0.99 5.00 -17.31
C LEU A 186 1.47 5.60 -15.97
N GLY A 187 1.07 5.01 -14.85
CA GLY A 187 1.50 5.45 -13.52
C GLY A 187 3.01 5.33 -13.33
N THR A 188 3.63 4.29 -13.88
CA THR A 188 5.10 4.12 -13.85
C THR A 188 5.80 5.26 -14.59
N ILE A 189 5.33 5.61 -15.81
CA ILE A 189 5.89 6.70 -16.61
C ILE A 189 5.66 8.05 -15.92
N LEU A 190 4.43 8.30 -15.45
CA LEU A 190 4.08 9.54 -14.76
C LEU A 190 4.92 9.74 -13.51
N SER A 191 5.23 8.68 -12.76
CA SER A 191 6.06 8.78 -11.55
C SER A 191 7.48 9.29 -11.80
N GLU A 192 7.97 9.24 -13.04
CA GLU A 192 9.29 9.75 -13.44
C GLU A 192 9.20 11.01 -14.33
N LEU A 193 8.03 11.65 -14.40
CA LEU A 193 7.82 12.87 -15.18
C LEU A 193 8.85 13.98 -14.88
N PRO A 194 9.25 14.26 -13.62
CA PRO A 194 10.25 15.27 -13.33
C PRO A 194 11.61 14.89 -13.92
N SER A 195 12.01 13.62 -13.76
CA SER A 195 13.23 13.05 -14.33
C SER A 195 13.24 13.17 -15.86
N ILE A 196 12.11 12.85 -16.51
CA ILE A 196 11.93 12.97 -17.96
C ILE A 196 12.04 14.44 -18.40
N ALA A 197 11.40 15.37 -17.69
CA ALA A 197 11.46 16.79 -18.01
C ALA A 197 12.89 17.36 -17.93
N ILE A 198 13.65 16.98 -16.90
CA ILE A 198 15.06 17.38 -16.79
C ILE A 198 15.92 16.66 -17.86
N ALA A 199 15.63 15.41 -18.21
CA ALA A 199 16.33 14.69 -19.27
C ALA A 199 16.15 15.36 -20.64
N ILE A 200 14.93 15.82 -20.97
CA ILE A 200 14.62 16.59 -22.18
C ILE A 200 15.36 17.93 -22.15
N THR A 201 15.35 18.62 -21.01
CA THR A 201 16.09 19.88 -20.83
C THR A 201 17.59 19.69 -21.10
N ALA A 202 18.18 18.63 -20.54
CA ALA A 202 19.58 18.26 -20.78
C ALA A 202 19.86 17.87 -22.24
N ALA A 203 18.88 17.40 -23.00
CA ALA A 203 19.06 17.03 -24.41
C ALA A 203 18.94 18.21 -25.38
N VAL A 204 18.00 19.12 -25.13
CA VAL A 204 17.58 20.15 -26.10
C VAL A 204 18.13 21.54 -25.76
N ALA A 205 18.20 21.91 -24.48
CA ALA A 205 18.60 23.25 -24.10
C ALA A 205 20.10 23.45 -24.32
N LYS A 206 20.45 24.38 -25.23
CA LYS A 206 21.84 24.75 -25.54
C LYS A 206 22.75 24.95 -24.31
N PRO A 207 22.35 25.64 -23.23
CA PRO A 207 23.23 25.84 -22.07
C PRO A 207 23.51 24.57 -21.25
N PHE A 208 22.71 23.50 -21.43
CA PHE A 208 22.77 22.27 -20.65
C PHE A 208 23.05 21.01 -21.49
N LYS A 209 23.24 21.17 -22.81
CA LYS A 209 23.24 20.08 -23.79
C LYS A 209 24.27 18.99 -23.46
N THR A 210 23.79 17.86 -22.92
CA THR A 210 24.62 16.74 -22.44
C THR A 210 23.86 15.42 -22.61
N TYR A 211 24.12 14.70 -23.71
CA TYR A 211 23.38 13.48 -24.05
C TYR A 211 23.54 12.34 -23.03
N TRP A 212 24.71 12.22 -22.41
CA TRP A 212 24.93 11.18 -21.41
C TRP A 212 24.07 11.43 -20.16
N LEU A 213 23.89 12.69 -19.75
CA LEU A 213 23.06 13.05 -18.60
C LEU A 213 21.60 12.73 -18.87
N THR A 214 21.13 12.95 -20.11
CA THR A 214 19.80 12.52 -20.54
C THR A 214 19.63 11.01 -20.34
N CYS A 215 20.61 10.19 -20.74
CA CYS A 215 20.54 8.75 -20.54
C CYS A 215 20.54 8.40 -19.04
N TYR A 216 21.40 9.04 -18.25
CA TYR A 216 21.49 8.84 -16.80
C TYR A 216 20.16 9.13 -16.09
N LEU A 217 19.52 10.27 -16.38
CA LEU A 217 18.25 10.66 -15.76
C LEU A 217 17.07 9.76 -16.13
N LEU A 218 17.18 9.00 -17.24
CA LEU A 218 16.17 8.02 -17.64
C LEU A 218 16.40 6.63 -17.04
N VAL A 219 17.55 6.38 -16.39
CA VAL A 219 17.84 5.07 -15.78
C VAL A 219 16.74 4.63 -14.80
N PRO A 220 16.25 5.46 -13.85
CA PRO A 220 15.18 5.06 -12.92
C PRO A 220 13.90 4.61 -13.63
N LEU A 221 13.52 5.28 -14.72
CA LEU A 221 12.38 4.88 -15.54
C LEU A 221 12.63 3.51 -16.19
N VAL A 222 13.81 3.30 -16.78
CA VAL A 222 14.18 2.01 -17.38
C VAL A 222 14.17 0.90 -16.32
N LEU A 223 14.72 1.14 -15.14
CA LEU A 223 14.71 0.18 -14.03
C LEU A 223 13.29 -0.15 -13.57
N LYS A 224 12.41 0.85 -13.46
CA LYS A 224 10.98 0.63 -13.15
C LYS A 224 10.27 -0.18 -14.23
N LEU A 225 10.54 0.10 -15.51
CA LEU A 225 9.99 -0.68 -16.62
C LEU A 225 10.49 -2.13 -16.60
N ILE A 226 11.78 -2.36 -16.31
CA ILE A 226 12.33 -3.72 -16.08
C ILE A 226 11.63 -4.38 -14.89
N ALA A 227 11.37 -3.64 -13.81
CA ALA A 227 10.66 -4.14 -12.63
C ALA A 227 9.27 -4.69 -12.98
N LEU A 228 8.54 -4.06 -13.91
CA LEU A 228 7.27 -4.60 -14.43
C LEU A 228 7.42 -6.01 -15.02
N PHE A 229 8.56 -6.36 -15.62
CA PHE A 229 8.80 -7.69 -16.20
C PHE A 229 9.33 -8.71 -15.19
N VAL A 230 10.14 -8.26 -14.22
CA VAL A 230 10.82 -9.15 -13.26
C VAL A 230 10.13 -9.23 -11.89
N ARG A 231 9.00 -8.53 -11.71
CA ARG A 231 8.22 -8.53 -10.47
C ARG A 231 7.91 -9.94 -9.95
N VAL A 232 7.86 -10.05 -8.63
CA VAL A 232 7.52 -11.29 -7.95
C VAL A 232 6.02 -11.52 -8.07
N ARG A 233 5.65 -12.75 -8.43
CA ARG A 233 4.26 -13.18 -8.49
C ARG A 233 3.70 -13.29 -7.08
N ARG A 234 2.41 -13.01 -6.93
CA ARG A 234 1.72 -13.02 -5.64
C ARG A 234 0.45 -13.83 -5.73
N ASP A 235 0.07 -14.42 -4.61
CA ASP A 235 -1.17 -15.14 -4.46
C ASP A 235 -2.36 -14.18 -4.61
N SER A 236 -3.26 -14.52 -5.53
CA SER A 236 -4.52 -13.81 -5.71
C SER A 236 -5.58 -14.29 -4.73
N ILE A 237 -6.80 -13.79 -4.88
CA ILE A 237 -7.99 -14.34 -4.19
C ILE A 237 -8.04 -15.85 -4.44
N LEU A 238 -8.22 -16.62 -3.36
CA LEU A 238 -8.33 -18.06 -3.39
C LEU A 238 -9.76 -18.46 -3.77
N ASN A 239 -9.87 -19.48 -4.61
CA ASN A 239 -11.16 -20.08 -4.94
C ASN A 239 -11.47 -21.19 -3.93
N ASP A 240 -12.07 -20.84 -2.80
CA ASP A 240 -12.40 -21.85 -1.78
C ASP A 240 -13.60 -22.72 -2.16
N LYS A 241 -14.32 -22.40 -3.26
CA LYS A 241 -15.39 -23.27 -3.79
C LYS A 241 -14.83 -24.58 -4.37
N GLU A 242 -13.59 -24.60 -4.87
CA GLU A 242 -12.94 -25.83 -5.37
C GLU A 242 -12.49 -26.78 -4.24
N ASN A 243 -12.19 -26.28 -3.05
CA ASN A 243 -11.82 -27.11 -1.89
C ASN A 243 -13.03 -27.56 -1.05
N THR A 244 -14.20 -26.98 -1.34
CA THR A 244 -15.40 -27.10 -0.52
C THR A 244 -16.57 -27.63 -1.33
N GLU A 245 -16.33 -28.51 -2.31
CA GLU A 245 -17.36 -29.40 -2.83
C GLU A 245 -17.85 -30.31 -1.68
N GLY A 246 -18.80 -29.82 -0.89
CA GLY A 246 -19.49 -30.61 0.15
C GLY A 246 -19.50 -30.06 1.58
N ARG A 247 -19.03 -28.84 1.88
CA ARG A 247 -19.40 -28.18 3.15
C ARG A 247 -20.44 -27.08 2.91
N PRO A 248 -21.43 -26.92 3.79
CA PRO A 248 -22.37 -25.81 3.71
C PRO A 248 -21.60 -24.49 3.66
N GLU A 249 -22.14 -23.49 2.95
CA GLU A 249 -21.63 -22.11 2.99
C GLU A 249 -21.37 -21.75 4.45
N SER A 250 -20.09 -21.57 4.80
CA SER A 250 -19.72 -21.28 6.18
C SER A 250 -20.40 -20.00 6.57
N GLU A 251 -21.19 -20.05 7.65
CA GLU A 251 -21.87 -18.88 8.21
C GLU A 251 -20.88 -17.74 8.44
N ASP A 252 -21.38 -16.51 8.31
CA ASP A 252 -20.59 -15.31 8.53
C ASP A 252 -20.04 -15.27 9.96
N GLU A 253 -18.75 -14.98 10.06
CA GLU A 253 -18.06 -14.77 11.32
C GLU A 253 -17.60 -13.31 11.43
N LEU A 254 -17.42 -12.86 12.68
CA LEU A 254 -16.91 -11.53 12.99
C LEU A 254 -15.46 -11.60 13.43
N TYR A 255 -14.65 -10.69 12.89
CA TYR A 255 -13.24 -10.53 13.19
C TYR A 255 -12.98 -9.08 13.61
N GLU A 256 -12.49 -8.87 14.82
CA GLU A 256 -12.04 -7.55 15.27
C GLU A 256 -10.55 -7.38 14.98
N ILE A 257 -10.18 -6.23 14.44
CA ILE A 257 -8.80 -5.83 14.19
C ILE A 257 -8.40 -4.83 15.28
N GLU A 258 -7.27 -5.12 15.94
CA GLU A 258 -6.68 -4.22 16.93
C GLU A 258 -5.72 -3.26 16.24
N ASP A 259 -6.18 -2.03 15.98
CA ASP A 259 -5.35 -0.91 15.53
C ASP A 259 -5.60 0.32 16.42
N PRO A 260 -4.85 0.48 17.51
CA PRO A 260 -5.12 1.53 18.51
C PRO A 260 -4.95 2.95 17.97
N THR A 261 -4.35 3.13 16.79
CA THR A 261 -4.06 4.46 16.22
C THR A 261 -5.14 4.90 15.22
N HIS A 262 -5.81 3.97 14.55
CA HIS A 262 -6.72 4.28 13.43
C HIS A 262 -8.20 3.97 13.71
N GLY A 263 -8.51 3.44 14.90
CA GLY A 263 -9.88 3.23 15.35
C GLY A 263 -10.23 1.75 15.51
N PHE A 264 -11.52 1.49 15.71
CA PHE A 264 -12.04 0.14 15.91
C PHE A 264 -12.55 -0.41 14.60
N ALA A 265 -12.14 -1.62 14.25
CA ALA A 265 -12.52 -2.25 12.99
C ALA A 265 -13.05 -3.65 13.20
N ILE A 266 -14.25 -3.90 12.69
CA ILE A 266 -14.91 -5.20 12.65
C ILE A 266 -15.07 -5.59 11.19
N VAL A 267 -14.59 -6.78 10.86
CA VAL A 267 -14.76 -7.40 9.55
C VAL A 267 -15.70 -8.58 9.68
N GLN A 268 -16.79 -8.53 8.93
CA GLN A 268 -17.80 -9.57 8.83
C GLN A 268 -17.70 -10.29 7.49
N GLY A 269 -17.83 -11.61 7.52
CA GLY A 269 -18.00 -12.42 6.32
C GLY A 269 -17.61 -13.87 6.53
N PRO A 270 -17.71 -14.71 5.48
CA PRO A 270 -17.32 -16.10 5.59
C PRO A 270 -15.83 -16.21 5.92
N PRO A 271 -15.41 -17.18 6.76
CA PRO A 271 -14.00 -17.34 7.16
C PRO A 271 -13.04 -17.48 5.97
N SER A 272 -13.49 -18.15 4.91
CA SER A 272 -12.75 -18.29 3.65
C SER A 272 -12.51 -16.96 2.94
N VAL A 273 -13.47 -16.02 3.02
CA VAL A 273 -13.36 -14.67 2.47
C VAL A 273 -12.46 -13.80 3.33
N VAL A 274 -12.63 -13.82 4.65
CA VAL A 274 -11.92 -12.90 5.55
C VAL A 274 -10.48 -13.37 5.81
N LEU A 275 -10.29 -14.63 6.21
CA LEU A 275 -8.99 -15.14 6.65
C LEU A 275 -7.95 -15.21 5.53
N GLN A 276 -8.37 -15.35 4.27
CA GLN A 276 -7.42 -15.32 3.15
C GLN A 276 -6.68 -13.98 3.09
N PHE A 277 -7.35 -12.86 3.42
CA PHE A 277 -6.70 -11.56 3.46
C PHE A 277 -5.79 -11.38 4.66
N PHE A 278 -5.98 -12.11 5.75
CA PHE A 278 -5.05 -12.08 6.88
C PHE A 278 -3.86 -13.03 6.70
N ARG A 279 -3.97 -14.05 5.84
CA ARG A 279 -2.98 -15.13 5.74
C ARG A 279 -2.23 -15.21 4.41
N HIS A 280 -2.95 -15.14 3.29
CA HIS A 280 -2.44 -15.60 1.98
C HIS A 280 -2.50 -14.57 0.87
N TYR A 281 -3.50 -13.67 0.86
CA TYR A 281 -3.64 -12.67 -0.20
C TYR A 281 -2.34 -11.87 -0.34
N GLY A 282 -1.88 -11.62 -1.56
CA GLY A 282 -0.69 -10.82 -1.81
C GLY A 282 0.64 -11.44 -1.39
N HIS A 283 0.65 -12.66 -0.82
CA HIS A 283 1.87 -13.34 -0.42
C HIS A 283 2.70 -13.69 -1.67
N PRO A 284 4.02 -13.46 -1.68
CA PRO A 284 4.80 -13.78 -2.87
C PRO A 284 4.93 -15.29 -3.08
N THR A 285 4.74 -15.75 -4.31
CA THR A 285 4.77 -17.17 -4.69
C THR A 285 6.19 -17.65 -4.97
N ARG A 286 6.55 -18.81 -4.43
CA ARG A 286 7.89 -19.43 -4.59
C ARG A 286 7.90 -20.81 -5.26
N ASP A 287 6.72 -21.33 -5.55
CA ASP A 287 6.57 -22.72 -5.99
C ASP A 287 6.21 -22.86 -7.47
N SER A 288 6.13 -21.77 -8.23
CA SER A 288 5.74 -21.84 -9.65
C SER A 288 6.93 -22.05 -10.60
N GLY A 289 6.72 -22.88 -11.64
CA GLY A 289 7.69 -23.19 -12.70
C GLY A 289 8.59 -24.41 -12.42
N ALA A 290 9.58 -24.65 -13.28
CA ALA A 290 10.52 -25.79 -13.20
C ALA A 290 11.30 -25.79 -11.86
N ALA A 291 10.72 -26.44 -10.85
CA ALA A 291 11.22 -26.51 -9.47
C ALA A 291 11.41 -25.13 -8.77
N GLY A 292 10.57 -24.13 -9.06
CA GLY A 292 10.63 -22.80 -8.42
C GLY A 292 11.78 -21.88 -8.87
N ARG A 293 12.59 -22.30 -9.85
CA ARG A 293 13.75 -21.52 -10.34
C ARG A 293 13.35 -20.17 -10.94
N ARG A 294 12.21 -20.10 -11.62
CA ARG A 294 11.74 -18.87 -12.28
C ARG A 294 11.36 -17.78 -11.27
N ASP A 295 10.67 -18.16 -10.20
CA ASP A 295 10.29 -17.21 -9.16
C ASP A 295 11.50 -16.77 -8.35
N ARG A 296 12.45 -17.68 -8.10
CA ARG A 296 13.73 -17.30 -7.52
C ARG A 296 14.52 -16.32 -8.40
N ALA A 297 14.56 -16.53 -9.72
CA ALA A 297 15.23 -15.61 -10.63
C ALA A 297 14.59 -14.21 -10.57
N ARG A 298 13.27 -14.12 -10.48
CA ARG A 298 12.54 -12.85 -10.28
C ARG A 298 12.89 -12.18 -8.97
N GLU A 299 12.88 -12.91 -7.85
CA GLU A 299 13.32 -12.39 -6.55
C GLU A 299 14.73 -11.80 -6.61
N LEU A 300 15.68 -12.55 -7.19
CA LEU A 300 17.07 -12.11 -7.32
C LEU A 300 17.19 -10.88 -8.23
N LEU A 301 16.48 -10.86 -9.36
CA LEU A 301 16.45 -9.70 -10.25
C LEU A 301 15.85 -8.48 -9.54
N SER A 302 14.79 -8.66 -8.75
CA SER A 302 14.22 -7.61 -7.90
C SER A 302 15.23 -7.08 -6.85
N MET A 303 15.99 -7.96 -6.20
CA MET A 303 17.06 -7.54 -5.28
C MET A 303 18.18 -6.78 -6.01
N VAL A 304 18.57 -7.24 -7.20
CA VAL A 304 19.54 -6.54 -8.06
C VAL A 304 19.04 -5.16 -8.47
N LEU A 305 17.76 -5.02 -8.79
CA LEU A 305 17.16 -3.71 -9.10
C LEU A 305 17.30 -2.74 -7.93
N ILE A 306 17.02 -3.19 -6.69
CA ILE A 306 17.23 -2.36 -5.48
C ILE A 306 18.70 -1.98 -5.33
N TYR A 307 19.61 -2.93 -5.55
CA TYR A 307 21.05 -2.65 -5.51
C TYR A 307 21.50 -1.63 -6.56
N LEU A 308 20.93 -1.63 -7.77
CA LEU A 308 21.21 -0.61 -8.79
C LEU A 308 20.80 0.79 -8.32
N PHE A 309 19.73 0.92 -7.53
CA PHE A 309 19.35 2.20 -6.91
C PHE A 309 20.31 2.65 -5.79
N VAL A 310 20.98 1.72 -5.09
CA VAL A 310 22.10 2.07 -4.18
C VAL A 310 23.22 2.76 -4.95
N LEU A 311 23.57 2.23 -6.12
CA LEU A 311 24.68 2.74 -6.94
C LEU A 311 24.33 4.00 -7.75
N TYR A 312 23.05 4.23 -8.03
CA TYR A 312 22.59 5.31 -8.91
C TYR A 312 23.09 6.69 -8.44
N PHE A 313 22.82 7.06 -7.19
CA PHE A 313 23.21 8.38 -6.68
C PHE A 313 24.74 8.57 -6.57
N PRO A 314 25.52 7.64 -5.99
CA PRO A 314 26.99 7.71 -6.02
C PRO A 314 27.56 7.82 -7.43
N ALA A 315 27.02 7.06 -8.39
CA ALA A 315 27.44 7.15 -9.78
C ALA A 315 27.18 8.55 -10.36
N GLY A 316 26.03 9.17 -10.05
CA GLY A 316 25.75 10.55 -10.43
C GLY A 316 26.71 11.57 -9.81
N LEU A 317 27.02 11.41 -8.52
CA LEU A 317 27.96 12.28 -7.80
C LEU A 317 29.38 12.18 -8.38
N ILE A 318 29.87 10.97 -8.64
CA ILE A 318 31.17 10.75 -9.29
C ILE A 318 31.13 11.32 -10.71
N SER A 319 30.06 11.04 -11.46
CA SER A 319 29.89 11.55 -12.84
C SER A 319 29.85 13.08 -12.91
N SER A 320 29.44 13.75 -11.82
CA SER A 320 29.43 15.21 -11.74
C SER A 320 30.82 15.82 -11.89
N LEU A 321 31.90 15.11 -11.57
CA LEU A 321 33.29 15.59 -11.71
C LEU A 321 33.65 15.94 -13.15
N TRP A 322 33.02 15.30 -14.14
CA TRP A 322 33.25 15.55 -15.57
C TRP A 322 32.13 16.38 -16.23
N MET A 323 31.15 16.84 -15.46
CA MET A 323 30.07 17.69 -15.98
C MET A 323 30.52 19.16 -16.10
N PRO A 324 30.10 19.89 -17.15
CA PRO A 324 30.20 21.35 -17.20
C PRO A 324 29.40 22.02 -16.06
N SER A 325 29.82 23.21 -15.60
CA SER A 325 29.22 23.89 -14.45
C SER A 325 27.70 24.09 -14.54
N ASN A 326 27.18 24.44 -15.73
CA ASN A 326 25.74 24.61 -15.93
C ASN A 326 24.97 23.29 -15.76
N VAL A 327 25.58 22.19 -16.18
CA VAL A 327 25.00 20.84 -16.14
C VAL A 327 25.05 20.30 -14.71
N GLN A 328 26.14 20.56 -14.00
CA GLN A 328 26.24 20.30 -12.56
C GLN A 328 25.15 21.04 -11.78
N LEU A 329 24.92 22.31 -12.09
CA LEU A 329 23.87 23.11 -11.45
C LEU A 329 22.48 22.51 -11.73
N LEU A 330 22.19 22.16 -12.99
CA LEU A 330 20.92 21.53 -13.37
C LEU A 330 20.68 20.22 -12.61
N TRP A 331 21.70 19.34 -12.58
CA TRP A 331 21.63 18.07 -11.86
C TRP A 331 21.44 18.30 -10.36
N LEU A 332 22.21 19.20 -9.75
CA LEU A 332 22.13 19.50 -8.32
C LEU A 332 20.77 20.10 -7.93
N SER A 333 20.24 21.03 -8.73
CA SER A 333 18.88 21.57 -8.53
C SER A 333 17.82 20.47 -8.56
N PHE A 334 17.96 19.49 -9.47
CA PHE A 334 17.06 18.35 -9.53
C PHE A 334 17.18 17.42 -8.31
N GLN A 335 18.40 17.21 -7.80
CA GLN A 335 18.60 16.44 -6.57
C GLN A 335 18.00 17.14 -5.35
N VAL A 336 18.16 18.47 -5.22
CA VAL A 336 17.51 19.26 -4.17
C VAL A 336 15.99 19.13 -4.26
N TYR A 337 15.41 19.28 -5.45
CA TYR A 337 13.98 19.07 -5.68
C TYR A 337 13.53 17.68 -5.24
N SER A 338 14.28 16.62 -5.59
CA SER A 338 13.93 15.24 -5.24
C SER A 338 13.92 15.02 -3.73
N ILE A 339 14.88 15.60 -3.00
CA ILE A 339 14.91 15.53 -1.53
C ILE A 339 13.74 16.27 -0.91
N LEU A 340 13.43 17.48 -1.40
CA LEU A 340 12.29 18.25 -0.91
C LEU A 340 10.98 17.47 -1.12
N ALA A 341 10.81 16.87 -2.30
CA ALA A 341 9.69 15.99 -2.61
C ALA A 341 9.60 14.80 -1.64
N MET A 342 10.71 14.12 -1.36
CA MET A 342 10.75 13.01 -0.38
C MET A 342 10.34 13.47 1.03
N HIS A 343 10.83 14.62 1.49
CA HIS A 343 10.44 15.18 2.79
C HIS A 343 8.94 15.51 2.84
N VAL A 344 8.40 16.12 1.77
CA VAL A 344 6.97 16.40 1.68
C VAL A 344 6.16 15.11 1.73
N VAL A 345 6.57 14.07 0.99
CA VAL A 345 5.90 12.77 1.00
C VAL A 345 5.89 12.18 2.41
N ARG A 346 7.03 12.19 3.10
CA ARG A 346 7.15 11.65 4.45
C ARG A 346 6.34 12.42 5.50
N ILE A 347 6.40 13.76 5.46
CA ILE A 347 5.70 14.61 6.45
C ILE A 347 4.19 14.58 6.24
N VAL A 348 3.74 14.58 4.99
CA VAL A 348 2.30 14.58 4.67
C VAL A 348 1.70 13.16 4.71
N GLY A 349 2.55 12.12 4.71
CA GLY A 349 2.11 10.72 4.71
C GLY A 349 1.63 10.25 3.33
N TRP A 350 2.24 10.73 2.24
CA TRP A 350 1.92 10.32 0.87
C TRP A 350 2.60 9.02 0.42
N ASP A 351 3.26 8.30 1.34
CA ASP A 351 3.84 6.98 1.09
C ASP A 351 2.82 5.98 0.49
N ASN A 352 1.54 6.13 0.84
CA ASN A 352 0.45 5.30 0.33
C ASN A 352 -0.25 5.86 -0.92
N CYS A 353 0.21 6.97 -1.48
CA CYS A 353 -0.43 7.59 -2.64
C CYS A 353 -0.41 6.65 -3.86
N GLY A 354 -1.57 6.43 -4.49
CA GLY A 354 -1.73 5.55 -5.66
C GLY A 354 -1.90 4.08 -5.32
N ARG A 355 -1.81 3.70 -4.04
CA ARG A 355 -2.11 2.33 -3.58
C ARG A 355 -3.54 1.93 -3.91
N THR A 356 -3.71 0.65 -4.23
CA THR A 356 -5.02 0.06 -4.48
C THR A 356 -5.87 0.10 -3.21
N GLU A 357 -5.26 -0.02 -2.03
CA GLU A 357 -5.94 0.19 -0.74
C GLU A 357 -6.58 1.56 -0.65
N ALA A 358 -5.81 2.61 -0.96
CA ALA A 358 -6.31 3.99 -0.94
C ALA A 358 -7.41 4.20 -2.00
N ARG A 359 -7.32 3.52 -3.14
CA ARG A 359 -8.38 3.54 -4.16
C ARG A 359 -9.66 2.87 -3.66
N VAL A 360 -9.54 1.70 -3.01
CA VAL A 360 -10.67 0.97 -2.40
C VAL A 360 -11.31 1.84 -1.31
N ALA A 361 -10.50 2.39 -0.40
CA ALA A 361 -10.93 3.26 0.69
C ALA A 361 -11.78 4.45 0.19
N ARG A 362 -11.31 5.17 -0.84
CA ARG A 362 -12.08 6.29 -1.43
C ARG A 362 -13.43 5.89 -1.99
N HIS A 363 -13.57 4.67 -2.52
CA HIS A 363 -14.86 4.17 -3.01
C HIS A 363 -15.78 3.73 -1.87
N LEU A 364 -15.21 3.10 -0.84
CA LEU A 364 -15.93 2.73 0.38
C LEU A 364 -16.42 3.95 1.17
N GLU A 365 -15.63 5.02 1.27
CA GLU A 365 -16.04 6.32 1.83
C GLU A 365 -17.27 6.91 1.15
N GLN A 366 -17.41 6.66 -0.16
CA GLN A 366 -18.54 7.11 -0.97
C GLN A 366 -19.75 6.16 -0.86
N ARG A 367 -19.72 5.20 0.07
CA ARG A 367 -20.73 4.15 0.25
C ARG A 367 -20.98 3.31 -1.01
N ARG A 368 -19.95 3.18 -1.86
CA ARG A 368 -20.00 2.33 -3.04
C ARG A 368 -19.49 0.95 -2.70
N ARG A 369 -20.08 -0.07 -3.34
CA ARG A 369 -19.58 -1.44 -3.28
C ARG A 369 -18.34 -1.56 -4.15
N VAL A 370 -17.32 -2.23 -3.65
CA VAL A 370 -16.07 -2.47 -4.37
C VAL A 370 -15.93 -3.96 -4.62
N TRP A 371 -15.64 -4.33 -5.86
CA TRP A 371 -15.42 -5.72 -6.25
C TRP A 371 -13.96 -5.93 -6.62
N LEU A 372 -13.23 -6.61 -5.74
CA LEU A 372 -11.87 -7.07 -5.99
C LEU A 372 -11.95 -8.32 -6.86
N ARG A 373 -11.73 -8.16 -8.16
CA ARG A 373 -11.92 -9.20 -9.18
C ARG A 373 -10.59 -9.82 -9.62
N ARG A 374 -10.58 -11.14 -9.71
CA ARG A 374 -9.55 -11.95 -10.36
C ARG A 374 -9.88 -12.12 -11.86
N PRO A 375 -8.91 -12.41 -12.74
CA PRO A 375 -9.14 -12.47 -14.19
C PRO A 375 -10.15 -13.53 -14.64
N ASP A 376 -10.38 -14.56 -13.82
CA ASP A 376 -11.35 -15.64 -14.02
C ASP A 376 -12.81 -15.24 -13.72
N GLY A 377 -13.06 -14.03 -13.21
CA GLY A 377 -14.40 -13.55 -12.84
C GLY A 377 -14.66 -13.61 -11.34
N LEU A 378 -14.02 -14.54 -10.63
CA LEU A 378 -14.18 -14.66 -9.19
C LEU A 378 -13.65 -13.42 -8.47
N GLY A 379 -14.36 -12.97 -7.44
CA GLY A 379 -13.90 -11.85 -6.65
C GLY A 379 -14.62 -11.71 -5.32
N ILE A 380 -14.22 -10.67 -4.59
CA ILE A 380 -14.75 -10.36 -3.27
C ILE A 380 -15.36 -8.98 -3.32
N VAL A 381 -16.62 -8.90 -2.93
CA VAL A 381 -17.36 -7.65 -2.81
C VAL A 381 -17.21 -7.16 -1.38
N ALA A 382 -16.87 -5.89 -1.25
CA ALA A 382 -16.74 -5.21 0.02
C ALA A 382 -17.63 -3.97 0.05
N TRP A 383 -18.25 -3.74 1.20
CA TRP A 383 -18.84 -2.45 1.55
C TRP A 383 -18.56 -2.13 3.01
N LEU A 384 -18.57 -0.85 3.31
CA LEU A 384 -18.13 -0.33 4.59
C LEU A 384 -19.18 0.58 5.18
N GLU A 385 -19.48 0.36 6.45
CA GLU A 385 -20.20 1.29 7.29
C GLU A 385 -19.21 1.89 8.29
N THR A 386 -19.18 3.21 8.39
CA THR A 386 -18.30 3.93 9.33
C THR A 386 -19.16 4.84 10.20
N ILE A 387 -18.94 4.75 11.52
CA ILE A 387 -19.62 5.52 12.55
C ILE A 387 -18.56 6.34 13.31
N ASP A 388 -18.86 7.62 13.54
CA ASP A 388 -18.00 8.54 14.29
C ASP A 388 -18.52 8.65 15.72
N VAL A 389 -17.65 8.41 16.69
CA VAL A 389 -18.02 8.43 18.11
C VAL A 389 -17.07 9.30 18.94
N PRO A 390 -17.59 9.96 20.00
CA PRO A 390 -16.87 11.00 20.74
C PRO A 390 -15.67 10.52 21.54
N ASN A 391 -15.67 9.25 21.96
CA ASN A 391 -14.68 8.69 22.85
C ASN A 391 -14.55 7.17 22.66
N VAL A 392 -13.50 6.61 23.26
CA VAL A 392 -13.17 5.18 23.16
C VAL A 392 -14.25 4.30 23.79
N ASP A 393 -14.90 4.73 24.86
CA ASP A 393 -15.93 3.92 25.54
C ASP A 393 -17.21 3.83 24.71
N SER A 394 -17.59 4.90 24.01
CA SER A 394 -18.66 4.89 23.02
C SER A 394 -18.30 4.03 21.82
N ALA A 395 -17.05 4.05 21.37
CA ALA A 395 -16.59 3.16 20.30
C ALA A 395 -16.72 1.68 20.69
N LYS A 396 -16.31 1.32 21.91
CA LYS A 396 -16.48 -0.03 22.44
C LYS A 396 -17.96 -0.42 22.54
N ARG A 397 -18.84 0.49 22.97
CA ARG A 397 -20.29 0.25 23.03
C ARG A 397 -20.90 -0.02 21.64
N GLU A 398 -20.47 0.71 20.62
CA GLU A 398 -20.91 0.47 19.24
C GLU A 398 -20.38 -0.86 18.71
N VAL A 399 -19.12 -1.19 18.99
CA VAL A 399 -18.55 -2.51 18.67
C VAL A 399 -19.36 -3.63 19.35
N ASP A 400 -19.67 -3.47 20.64
CA ASP A 400 -20.53 -4.41 21.39
C ASP A 400 -21.94 -4.50 20.80
N ALA A 401 -22.49 -3.41 20.27
CA ALA A 401 -23.80 -3.40 19.63
C ALA A 401 -23.77 -4.21 18.32
N ILE A 402 -22.76 -3.99 17.47
CA ILE A 402 -22.58 -4.73 16.22
C ILE A 402 -22.39 -6.23 16.48
N VAL A 403 -21.54 -6.58 17.46
CA VAL A 403 -21.30 -7.98 17.84
C VAL A 403 -22.60 -8.63 18.34
N ARG A 404 -23.34 -7.97 19.24
CA ARG A 404 -24.61 -8.49 19.76
C ARG A 404 -25.66 -8.68 18.66
N ASP A 405 -25.78 -7.73 17.73
CA ASP A 405 -26.75 -7.81 16.64
C ASP A 405 -26.45 -9.01 15.71
N HIS A 406 -25.18 -9.23 15.37
CA HIS A 406 -24.76 -10.39 14.58
C HIS A 406 -25.14 -11.73 15.24
N PHE A 407 -24.80 -11.91 16.52
CA PHE A 407 -25.11 -13.16 17.23
C PHE A 407 -26.60 -13.33 17.50
N ARG A 408 -27.37 -12.23 17.66
CA ARG A 408 -28.82 -12.28 17.77
C ARG A 408 -29.46 -12.76 16.46
N ASN A 409 -29.03 -12.22 15.33
CA ASN A 409 -29.55 -12.60 14.02
C ASN A 409 -29.21 -14.06 13.67
N ARG A 410 -28.08 -14.58 14.16
CA ARG A 410 -27.70 -16.00 14.02
C ARG A 410 -28.54 -16.96 14.86
N GLN A 411 -29.18 -16.49 15.94
CA GLN A 411 -30.04 -17.29 16.83
C GLN A 411 -31.53 -17.19 16.46
N ALA A 412 -31.91 -16.33 15.51
CA ALA A 412 -33.26 -16.26 15.01
C ALA A 412 -33.56 -17.48 14.11
N PRO A 413 -34.66 -18.22 14.35
CA PRO A 413 -34.96 -19.50 13.72
C PRO A 413 -35.31 -19.43 12.24
#